data_AF-A0A5K1C0G3-F1
#
_entry.id   AF-A0A5K1C0G3-F1
#
_cell.length_a   1.000
_cell.length_b   1.000
_cell.length_c   1.000
_cell.angle_alpha   90.00
_cell.angle_beta   90.00
_cell.angle_gamma   90.00
#
_symmetry.space_group_name_H-M   'P 1'
#
loop_
_entity.id
_entity.type
_entity.pdbx_description
1 polymer ?
#
loop_
_entity_poly.entity_id
_entity_poly.type
_entity_poly.pdbx_seq_one_letter_code
_entity_poly.pdbx_strand_id
1 'polypeptide(L)' 'VVFFAERDINPGEEITYDYHFNHEDEGKKIPCFCNSKNCRRYLN' A
#
# COMPACT_ATOMS: atom_id res chain seq x y z
N VAL A 1 -14.50 -7.37 7.13
CA VAL A 1 -13.78 -6.45 6.22
C VAL A 1 -14.20 -6.77 4.80
N VAL A 2 -14.57 -5.77 4.02
CA VAL A 2 -14.96 -5.90 2.60
C VAL A 2 -14.09 -4.93 1.82
N PHE A 3 -13.57 -5.37 0.67
CA PHE A 3 -12.75 -4.55 -0.22
C PHE A 3 -13.54 -4.20 -1.47
N PHE A 4 -13.41 -2.95 -1.92
CA PHE A 4 -13.98 -2.47 -3.18
C PHE A 4 -12.84 -2.06 -4.11
N ALA A 5 -13.01 -2.33 -5.40
CA ALA A 5 -12.07 -1.89 -6.40
C ALA A 5 -12.30 -0.41 -6.73
N GLU A 6 -11.22 0.39 -6.73
CA GLU A 6 -11.24 1.79 -7.18
C GLU A 6 -11.18 1.89 -8.72
N ARG A 7 -10.64 0.87 -9.38
CA ARG A 7 -10.44 0.78 -10.82
C ARG A 7 -10.62 -0.67 -11.30
N ASP A 8 -10.71 -0.84 -12.62
CA ASP A 8 -10.65 -2.17 -13.25
C ASP A 8 -9.29 -2.84 -12.96
N ILE A 9 -9.32 -4.16 -12.71
CA ILE A 9 -8.15 -4.99 -12.37
C ILE A 9 -8.07 -6.12 -13.39
N ASN A 10 -6.95 -6.19 -14.13
CA ASN A 10 -6.76 -7.21 -15.16
C ASN A 10 -6.27 -8.55 -14.59
N PRO A 11 -6.47 -9.67 -15.30
CA PRO A 11 -5.93 -10.97 -14.89
C PRO A 11 -4.41 -10.92 -14.68
N GLY A 12 -3.97 -11.33 -13.49
CA GLY A 12 -2.55 -11.35 -13.11
C GLY A 12 -2.03 -10.06 -12.44
N GLU A 13 -2.86 -9.01 -12.32
CA GLU A 13 -2.51 -7.83 -11.53
C GLU A 13 -2.60 -8.10 -10.02
N GLU A 14 -1.63 -7.58 -9.27
CA GLU A 14 -1.64 -7.61 -7.81
C GLU A 14 -2.71 -6.66 -7.27
N ILE A 15 -3.54 -7.16 -6.34
CA ILE A 15 -4.50 -6.34 -5.61
C ILE A 15 -3.76 -5.67 -4.45
N THR A 16 -3.80 -4.34 -4.41
CA THR A 16 -3.18 -3.54 -3.36
C THR A 16 -4.23 -2.67 -2.67
N TYR A 17 -4.06 -2.40 -1.38
CA TYR A 17 -4.87 -1.46 -0.61
C TYR A 17 -3.98 -0.70 0.37
N ASP A 18 -4.41 0.49 0.78
CA ASP A 18 -3.66 1.31 1.75
C ASP A 18 -3.92 0.80 3.17
N TYR A 19 -2.86 0.45 3.89
CA TYR A 19 -2.92 -0.09 5.24
C TYR A 19 -3.34 0.94 6.28
N HIS A 20 -3.15 2.25 6.03
CA HIS A 20 -3.46 3.34 6.96
C HIS A 20 -3.01 3.03 8.40
N PHE A 21 -1.71 2.81 8.68
CA PHE A 21 -1.30 2.76 10.08
C PHE A 21 -1.47 4.15 10.72
N ASN A 22 -2.10 4.17 11.90
CA ASN A 22 -2.20 5.40 12.69
C ASN A 22 -0.81 5.69 13.26
N HIS A 23 -0.16 6.77 12.80
CA HIS A 23 1.08 7.35 13.36
C HIS A 23 2.00 6.32 14.05
N GLU A 24 2.76 5.53 13.28
CA GLU A 24 3.80 4.70 13.86
C GLU A 24 4.89 5.57 14.49
N ASP A 25 5.25 5.26 15.75
CA ASP A 25 6.45 5.78 16.41
C ASP A 25 7.63 5.72 15.41
N GLU A 26 8.40 6.81 15.29
CA GLU A 26 9.43 7.03 14.24
C GLU A 26 10.42 5.86 14.06
N GLY A 27 10.55 4.97 15.06
CA GLY A 27 11.40 3.78 15.03
C GLY A 27 10.83 2.53 14.35
N LYS A 28 9.59 2.52 13.81
CA LYS A 28 8.97 1.30 13.25
C LYS A 28 8.63 1.32 11.75
N LYS A 29 9.03 2.37 11.03
CA LYS A 29 8.71 2.52 9.59
C LYS A 29 9.20 1.33 8.77
N ILE A 30 8.28 0.61 8.14
CA ILE A 30 8.59 -0.55 7.28
C ILE A 30 8.88 -0.06 5.86
N PRO A 31 10.02 -0.42 5.24
CA PRO A 31 10.33 -0.01 3.87
C PRO A 31 9.34 -0.62 2.86
N CYS A 32 8.92 0.19 1.89
CA CYS A 32 8.02 -0.21 0.82
C CYS A 32 8.79 -0.67 -0.42
N PHE A 33 8.41 -1.80 -0.99
CA PHE A 33 9.04 -2.40 -2.18
C PHE A 33 8.10 -2.47 -3.40
N CYS A 34 7.05 -1.65 -3.45
CA CYS A 34 6.06 -1.69 -4.54
C CYS A 34 6.58 -1.23 -5.91
N ASN A 35 7.78 -0.64 -5.97
CA ASN A 35 8.40 -0.12 -7.20
C ASN A 35 7.55 0.88 -8.02
N SER A 36 6.49 1.45 -7.44
CA SER A 36 5.69 2.49 -8.10
C SER A 36 6.50 3.78 -8.28
N LYS A 37 6.27 4.48 -9.40
CA LYS A 37 6.90 5.78 -9.70
C LYS A 37 6.68 6.81 -8.59
N ASN A 38 5.51 6.77 -7.94
CA ASN A 38 5.11 7.71 -6.89
C ASN A 38 5.11 7.05 -5.49
N CYS A 39 6.00 6.07 -5.25
CA CYS A 39 6.08 5.36 -3.98
C CYS A 39 6.44 6.29 -2.79
N ARG A 40 5.70 6.18 -1.68
CA ARG A 40 5.93 6.88 -0.41
C ARG A 40 7.15 6.37 0.38
N ARG A 41 7.87 5.37 -0.14
CA ARG A 41 9.08 4.72 0.40
C ARG A 41 8.89 3.86 1.63
N TYR A 42 7.88 4.13 2.45
CA TYR A 42 7.55 3.33 3.63
C TYR A 42 6.06 2.98 3.62
N LEU A 43 5.71 1.85 4.24
CA LEU A 43 4.33 1.50 4.57
C LEU A 43 3.97 2.37 5.78
N ASN A 44 3.01 3.28 5.59
CA ASN A 44 2.57 4.22 6.62
C ASN A 44 1.43 3.68 7.43
#